data_AF-A0A845XP21-F1
#
_entry.id   AF-A0A845XP21-F1
#
_cell.length_a   1.000
_cell.length_b   1.000
_cell.length_c   1.000
_cell.angle_alpha   90.00
_cell.angle_beta   90.00
_cell.angle_gamma   90.00
#
_symmetry.space_group_name_H-M   'P 1'
#
loop_
_entity.id
_entity.type
_entity.pdbx_description
1 polymer ?
#
loop_
_entity_poly.entity_id
_entity_poly.type
_entity_poly.pdbx_seq_one_letter_code
_entity_poly.pdbx_strand_id
1 'polypeptide(L)'
;MTDLQTFYRATNPSKTLAVDNEDDRKYYIDFSSVRGGQIIEKLRKKIAIFSPNQPTCELFTGHIGCGKSTELLRLKVDLERSGFHVVYFESDQDLEMSDVDISDILLAIARRVSESLEDAGISLQPGYFQRLFGEVKDILQTPMELSEVEFSVGIATITSQAKASPKQRDKLRGYLEPRTNGLIEAINQEVLEPAINKLKQTGKKGLVVIVDSLDRVDSIQKPFGRLQPEYLFADRGAQLRGLSCHVVYTIPLSLRFSNDFGMVTERFMTDPEVLPMVPVHLRNGSKHEKGIALLRQMVLARAFPDLEPNQRLSKITAIFDSAESLDRLCGASGGHVRNLLRFLNDWIMEEGKLPLSRNGLERMIKAQLHKLVLAITNDEWDLLGKVAKEKKVTGDDG
;
A
#
# COMPACT_ATOMS: atom_id res chain seq x y z
N MET A 1 18.82 -17.15 23.82
CA MET A 1 17.46 -17.72 23.88
C MET A 1 16.52 -16.58 23.56
N THR A 2 15.57 -16.75 22.65
CA THR A 2 14.69 -15.64 22.24
C THR A 2 13.62 -15.43 23.31
N ASP A 3 13.40 -14.17 23.69
CA ASP A 3 12.32 -13.78 24.58
C ASP A 3 10.96 -13.92 23.85
N LEU A 4 10.02 -14.64 24.47
CA LEU A 4 8.71 -14.94 23.89
C LEU A 4 7.91 -13.67 23.59
N GLN A 5 7.96 -12.68 24.49
CA GLN A 5 7.22 -11.43 24.33
C GLN A 5 7.78 -10.61 23.16
N THR A 6 9.10 -10.55 23.05
CA THR A 6 9.80 -9.90 21.94
C THR A 6 9.45 -10.56 20.61
N PHE A 7 9.48 -11.90 20.54
CA PHE A 7 9.10 -12.64 19.33
C PHE A 7 7.63 -12.44 18.96
N TYR A 8 6.73 -12.47 19.94
CA TYR A 8 5.31 -12.16 19.74
C TYR A 8 5.11 -10.75 19.15
N ARG A 9 5.76 -9.73 19.72
CA ARG A 9 5.69 -8.35 19.20
C ARG A 9 6.29 -8.23 17.79
N ALA A 10 7.41 -8.92 17.53
CA ALA A 10 8.08 -8.92 16.23
C ALA A 10 7.28 -9.61 15.12
N THR A 11 6.26 -10.41 15.49
CA THR A 11 5.37 -11.13 14.55
C THR A 11 4.02 -10.45 14.36
N ASN A 12 3.81 -9.24 14.90
CA ASN A 12 2.57 -8.49 14.72
C ASN A 12 2.25 -8.29 13.22
N PRO A 13 1.14 -8.88 12.69
CA PRO A 13 0.81 -8.83 11.26
C PRO A 13 0.36 -7.45 10.77
N SER A 14 0.03 -6.52 11.68
CA SER A 14 -0.39 -5.15 11.37
C SER A 14 0.79 -4.18 11.30
N LYS A 15 1.99 -4.57 11.75
CA LYS A 15 3.17 -3.71 11.71
C LYS A 15 3.84 -3.78 10.34
N THR A 16 3.84 -2.66 9.61
CA THR A 16 4.67 -2.48 8.41
C THR A 16 6.14 -2.30 8.82
N LEU A 17 7.06 -2.93 8.09
CA LEU A 17 8.50 -2.71 8.28
C LEU A 17 8.96 -1.45 7.55
N ALA A 18 9.62 -0.54 8.26
CA ALA A 18 10.27 0.64 7.70
C ALA A 18 11.79 0.42 7.61
N VAL A 19 12.35 0.32 6.40
CA VAL A 19 13.75 -0.10 6.20
C VAL A 19 14.80 0.96 6.58
N ASP A 20 14.37 2.21 6.75
CA ASP A 20 15.13 3.31 7.33
C ASP A 20 15.35 3.12 8.84
N ASN A 21 14.40 2.49 9.54
CA ASN A 21 14.57 2.06 10.92
C ASN A 21 15.51 0.85 11.02
N GLU A 22 16.53 0.95 11.88
CA GLU A 22 17.57 -0.08 12.02
C GLU A 22 17.03 -1.42 12.54
N ASP A 23 16.09 -1.41 13.46
CA ASP A 23 15.50 -2.64 14.02
C ASP A 23 14.64 -3.36 12.99
N ASP A 24 13.80 -2.62 12.26
CA ASP A 24 12.95 -3.19 11.21
C ASP A 24 13.76 -3.73 10.04
N ARG A 25 14.91 -3.12 9.73
CA ARG A 25 15.83 -3.63 8.70
C ARG A 25 16.32 -5.04 9.01
N LYS A 26 16.52 -5.40 10.27
CA LYS A 26 16.95 -6.75 10.67
C LYS A 26 15.87 -7.82 10.39
N TYR A 27 14.61 -7.42 10.36
CA TYR A 27 13.47 -8.29 10.07
C TYR A 27 13.15 -8.43 8.57
N TYR A 28 13.73 -7.58 7.73
CA TYR A 28 13.46 -7.56 6.31
C TYR A 28 14.14 -8.73 5.59
N ILE A 29 13.41 -9.38 4.67
CA ILE A 29 13.90 -10.43 3.78
C ILE A 29 13.53 -10.06 2.35
N ASP A 30 14.51 -10.04 1.44
CA ASP A 30 14.27 -9.80 0.03
C ASP A 30 13.69 -11.05 -0.66
N PHE A 31 12.45 -10.93 -1.13
CA PHE A 31 11.74 -11.99 -1.86
C PHE A 31 11.85 -11.87 -3.39
N SER A 32 12.54 -10.87 -3.93
CA SER A 32 12.65 -10.59 -5.38
C SER A 32 13.05 -11.81 -6.21
N SER A 33 13.98 -12.63 -5.70
CA SER A 33 14.51 -13.84 -6.35
C SER A 33 13.47 -14.94 -6.56
N VAL A 34 12.36 -14.90 -5.81
CA VAL A 34 11.24 -15.87 -5.92
C VAL A 34 9.93 -15.21 -6.35
N ARG A 35 9.88 -13.88 -6.44
CA ARG A 35 8.71 -13.08 -6.86
C ARG A 35 8.81 -12.59 -8.31
N GLY A 36 9.74 -13.12 -9.10
CA GLY A 36 9.84 -12.84 -10.53
C GLY A 36 10.59 -11.55 -10.89
N GLY A 37 11.32 -10.93 -9.95
CA GLY A 37 12.22 -9.83 -10.26
C GLY A 37 12.28 -8.72 -9.22
N GLN A 38 13.10 -7.72 -9.52
CA GLN A 38 13.34 -6.52 -8.70
C GLN A 38 12.40 -5.39 -9.12
N ILE A 39 11.11 -5.52 -8.77
CA ILE A 39 10.06 -4.57 -9.18
C ILE A 39 10.32 -3.15 -8.66
N ILE A 40 10.73 -3.03 -7.40
CA ILE A 40 11.08 -1.72 -6.80
C ILE A 40 12.27 -1.07 -7.51
N GLU A 41 13.27 -1.85 -7.92
CA GLU A 41 14.40 -1.32 -8.69
C GLU A 41 13.96 -0.83 -10.07
N LYS A 42 12.97 -1.48 -10.70
CA LYS A 42 12.40 -1.02 -11.97
C LYS A 42 11.73 0.35 -11.81
N LEU A 43 10.88 0.52 -10.79
CA LEU A 43 10.25 1.80 -10.46
C LEU A 43 11.30 2.89 -10.18
N ARG A 44 12.31 2.57 -9.35
CA ARG A 44 13.42 3.47 -9.03
C ARG A 44 14.17 3.91 -10.29
N LYS A 45 14.52 2.99 -11.18
CA LYS A 45 15.22 3.30 -12.44
C LYS A 45 14.38 4.20 -13.34
N LYS A 46 13.08 3.92 -13.48
CA LYS A 46 12.17 4.73 -14.30
C LYS A 46 12.17 6.18 -13.83
N ILE A 47 11.98 6.41 -12.54
CA ILE A 47 11.97 7.74 -11.93
C ILE A 47 13.36 8.39 -11.96
N ALA A 48 14.37 7.74 -11.40
CA ALA A 48 15.65 8.38 -11.10
C ALA A 48 16.66 8.39 -12.24
N ILE A 49 16.55 7.48 -13.21
CA ILE A 49 17.51 7.33 -14.31
C ILE A 49 16.90 7.73 -15.64
N PHE A 50 15.71 7.22 -15.97
CA PHE A 50 15.12 7.40 -17.30
C PHE A 50 14.26 8.67 -17.43
N SER A 51 13.64 9.13 -16.34
CA SER A 51 12.76 10.30 -16.36
C SER A 51 13.08 11.35 -15.29
N PRO A 52 14.34 11.64 -14.92
CA PRO A 52 14.65 12.46 -13.72
C PRO A 52 14.12 13.91 -13.75
N ASN A 53 13.72 14.41 -14.93
CA ASN A 53 13.16 15.76 -15.12
C ASN A 53 11.77 15.75 -15.77
N GLN A 54 11.14 14.58 -15.94
CA GLN A 54 9.83 14.45 -16.55
C GLN A 54 8.89 13.73 -15.58
N PRO A 55 7.73 14.31 -15.24
CA PRO A 55 6.74 13.66 -14.39
C PRO A 55 6.41 12.24 -14.87
N THR A 56 6.33 11.30 -13.92
CA THR A 56 5.93 9.92 -14.18
C THR A 56 4.72 9.60 -13.31
N CYS A 57 3.80 8.79 -13.83
CA CYS A 57 2.68 8.26 -13.05
C CYS A 57 2.72 6.74 -13.11
N GLU A 58 3.09 6.11 -12.00
CA GLU A 58 3.27 4.67 -11.91
C GLU A 58 2.16 4.04 -11.08
N LEU A 59 1.74 2.84 -11.49
CA LEU A 59 0.74 2.06 -10.78
C LEU A 59 1.42 0.85 -10.14
N PHE A 60 1.13 0.59 -8.87
CA PHE A 60 1.64 -0.54 -8.12
C PHE A 60 0.49 -1.35 -7.51
N THR A 61 0.51 -2.67 -7.65
CA THR A 61 -0.59 -3.51 -7.17
C THR A 61 -0.11 -4.87 -6.69
N GLY A 62 -1.02 -5.65 -6.12
CA GLY A 62 -0.77 -6.93 -5.47
C GLY A 62 -1.75 -7.16 -4.35
N HIS A 63 -1.82 -8.38 -3.81
CA HIS A 63 -2.78 -8.69 -2.74
C HIS A 63 -2.55 -7.81 -1.51
N ILE A 64 -3.63 -7.46 -0.81
CA ILE A 64 -3.55 -6.72 0.44
C ILE A 64 -2.79 -7.56 1.47
N GLY A 65 -1.69 -7.02 2.02
CA GLY A 65 -0.83 -7.73 2.97
C GLY A 65 0.24 -8.65 2.36
N CYS A 66 0.53 -8.53 1.06
CA CYS A 66 1.67 -9.21 0.42
C CYS A 66 3.04 -8.53 0.67
N GLY A 67 3.05 -7.32 1.25
CA GLY A 67 4.27 -6.56 1.57
C GLY A 67 4.45 -5.26 0.77
N LYS A 68 3.43 -4.77 0.06
CA LYS A 68 3.51 -3.54 -0.76
C LYS A 68 4.08 -2.34 0.00
N SER A 69 3.54 -2.03 1.18
CA SER A 69 4.00 -0.89 1.99
C SER A 69 5.47 -0.99 2.39
N THR A 70 5.96 -2.18 2.74
CA THR A 70 7.39 -2.40 3.01
C THR A 70 8.24 -2.13 1.76
N GLU A 71 7.81 -2.61 0.60
CA GLU A 71 8.51 -2.40 -0.66
C GLU A 71 8.48 -0.92 -1.11
N LEU A 72 7.39 -0.19 -0.86
CA LEU A 72 7.26 1.24 -1.14
C LEU A 72 8.09 2.11 -0.18
N LEU A 73 8.19 1.75 1.11
CA LEU A 73 9.12 2.40 2.03
C LEU A 73 10.59 2.17 1.62
N ARG A 74 10.90 1.01 1.04
CA ARG A 74 12.21 0.77 0.43
C ARG A 74 12.45 1.66 -0.78
N LEU A 75 11.45 1.77 -1.67
CA LEU A 75 11.50 2.69 -2.81
C LEU A 75 11.74 4.14 -2.36
N LYS A 76 11.06 4.59 -1.30
CA LYS A 76 11.24 5.92 -0.70
C LYS A 76 12.72 6.16 -0.36
N VAL A 77 13.32 5.28 0.44
CA VAL A 77 14.73 5.40 0.86
C VAL A 77 15.68 5.41 -0.36
N ASP A 78 15.43 4.55 -1.35
CA ASP A 78 16.28 4.47 -2.54
C ASP A 78 16.18 5.73 -3.42
N LEU A 79 15.01 6.36 -3.51
CA LEU A 79 14.78 7.62 -4.23
C LEU A 79 15.35 8.83 -3.48
N GLU A 80 15.23 8.86 -2.15
CA GLU A 80 15.87 9.89 -1.30
C GLU A 80 17.40 9.84 -1.45
N ARG A 81 18.00 8.64 -1.41
CA ARG A 81 19.43 8.43 -1.70
C ARG A 81 19.80 8.81 -3.12
N SER A 82 18.87 8.69 -4.07
CA SER A 82 19.05 9.14 -5.45
C SER A 82 18.96 10.66 -5.61
N GLY A 83 18.65 11.41 -4.53
CA GLY A 83 18.64 12.86 -4.47
C GLY A 83 17.24 13.49 -4.63
N PHE A 84 16.16 12.72 -4.58
CA PHE A 84 14.80 13.26 -4.64
C PHE A 84 14.29 13.69 -3.26
N HIS A 85 13.30 14.57 -3.25
CA HIS A 85 12.42 14.76 -2.09
C HIS A 85 11.25 13.81 -2.24
N VAL A 86 11.00 12.95 -1.26
CA VAL A 86 9.97 11.90 -1.36
C VAL A 86 8.92 12.09 -0.28
N VAL A 87 7.68 12.27 -0.72
CA VAL A 87 6.49 12.35 0.14
C VAL A 87 5.82 10.99 0.10
N TYR A 88 5.82 10.28 1.22
CA TYR A 88 5.11 9.01 1.38
C TYR A 88 3.98 9.20 2.38
N PHE A 89 2.79 8.71 2.05
CA PHE A 89 1.69 8.62 3.00
C PHE A 89 0.78 7.44 2.69
N GLU A 90 0.13 6.91 3.73
CA GLU A 90 -0.94 5.93 3.60
C GLU A 90 -2.27 6.67 3.46
N SER A 91 -2.96 6.43 2.34
CA SER A 91 -4.16 7.18 1.98
C SER A 91 -5.33 6.98 2.96
N ASP A 92 -5.40 5.87 3.70
CA ASP A 92 -6.45 5.59 4.70
C ASP A 92 -6.36 6.49 5.94
N GLN A 93 -5.19 7.10 6.18
CA GLN A 93 -5.02 8.13 7.20
C GLN A 93 -5.71 9.45 6.82
N ASP A 94 -5.85 9.73 5.52
CA ASP A 94 -6.34 11.03 5.01
C ASP A 94 -7.72 10.95 4.35
N LEU A 95 -8.12 9.78 3.84
CA LEU A 95 -9.35 9.59 3.06
C LEU A 95 -10.35 8.65 3.75
N GLU A 96 -11.65 8.85 3.47
CA GLU A 96 -12.69 7.88 3.83
C GLU A 96 -12.80 6.83 2.71
N MET A 97 -12.21 5.65 2.92
CA MET A 97 -12.09 4.61 1.88
C MET A 97 -13.43 4.03 1.42
N SER A 98 -14.45 4.12 2.27
CA SER A 98 -15.80 3.67 1.94
C SER A 98 -16.51 4.61 0.97
N ASP A 99 -16.06 5.86 0.81
CA ASP A 99 -16.72 6.84 -0.04
C ASP A 99 -15.77 8.00 -0.40
N VAL A 100 -14.74 7.66 -1.19
CA VAL A 100 -13.71 8.58 -1.67
C VAL A 100 -14.00 9.04 -3.10
N ASP A 101 -13.59 10.26 -3.44
CA ASP A 101 -13.62 10.84 -4.78
C ASP A 101 -12.23 11.33 -5.23
N ILE A 102 -12.09 11.63 -6.52
CA ILE A 102 -10.84 12.13 -7.13
C ILE A 102 -10.36 13.43 -6.47
N SER A 103 -11.28 14.35 -6.14
CA SER A 103 -10.95 15.60 -5.48
C SER A 103 -10.34 15.37 -4.10
N ASP A 104 -10.81 14.35 -3.39
CA ASP A 104 -10.31 14.03 -2.04
C ASP A 104 -8.87 13.53 -2.13
N ILE A 105 -8.57 12.66 -3.09
CA ILE A 105 -7.21 12.15 -3.36
C ILE A 105 -6.27 13.30 -3.71
N LEU A 106 -6.70 14.20 -4.63
CA LEU A 106 -5.90 15.35 -5.07
C LEU A 106 -5.61 16.31 -3.90
N LEU A 107 -6.60 16.60 -3.06
CA LEU A 107 -6.44 17.44 -1.87
C LEU A 107 -5.52 16.78 -0.84
N ALA A 108 -5.64 15.46 -0.61
CA ALA A 108 -4.74 14.74 0.28
C ALA A 108 -3.28 14.80 -0.19
N ILE A 109 -3.03 14.65 -1.49
CA ILE A 109 -1.69 14.82 -2.06
C ILE A 109 -1.18 16.24 -1.86
N ALA A 110 -1.98 17.26 -2.20
CA ALA A 110 -1.60 18.66 -2.03
C ALA A 110 -1.26 18.98 -0.57
N ARG A 111 -2.04 18.45 0.37
CA ARG A 111 -1.81 18.58 1.81
C ARG A 111 -0.47 17.96 2.23
N ARG A 112 -0.26 16.68 1.90
CA ARG A 112 0.93 15.93 2.31
C ARG A 112 2.22 16.47 1.70
N VAL A 113 2.15 16.94 0.46
CA VAL A 113 3.26 17.66 -0.17
C VAL A 113 3.57 18.94 0.59
N SER A 114 2.55 19.72 0.96
CA SER A 114 2.75 20.99 1.67
C SER A 114 3.31 20.81 3.07
N GLU A 115 2.74 19.87 3.86
CA GLU A 115 3.27 19.48 5.18
C GLU A 115 4.76 19.10 5.07
N SER A 116 5.11 18.26 4.09
CA SER A 116 6.49 17.81 3.89
C SER A 116 7.46 18.90 3.44
N LEU A 117 6.97 19.92 2.74
CA LEU A 117 7.77 21.07 2.32
C LEU A 117 7.98 22.05 3.48
N GLU A 118 6.95 22.28 4.30
CA GLU A 118 7.03 23.08 5.53
C GLU A 118 8.07 22.49 6.48
N ASP A 119 8.07 21.16 6.68
CA ASP A 119 9.09 20.43 7.43
C ASP A 119 10.52 20.62 6.86
N ALA A 120 10.62 20.85 5.55
CA ALA A 120 11.87 21.14 4.86
C ALA A 120 12.22 22.64 4.83
N GLY A 121 11.46 23.50 5.52
CA GLY A 121 11.66 24.95 5.55
C GLY A 121 11.21 25.67 4.28
N ILE A 122 10.39 25.03 3.44
CA ILE A 122 9.86 25.57 2.19
C ILE A 122 8.40 25.96 2.38
N SER A 123 8.14 27.25 2.57
CA SER A 123 6.77 27.78 2.60
C SER A 123 6.26 28.08 1.18
N LEU A 124 5.00 27.71 0.92
CA LEU A 124 4.27 28.04 -0.30
C LEU A 124 3.05 28.91 0.05
N GLN A 125 2.65 29.80 -0.86
CA GLN A 125 1.51 30.69 -0.69
C GLN A 125 0.58 30.59 -1.91
N PRO A 126 -0.20 29.49 -2.02
CA PRO A 126 -1.05 29.26 -3.18
C PRO A 126 -2.37 30.04 -3.09
N GLY A 127 -2.54 31.03 -3.96
CA GLY A 127 -3.68 31.95 -3.96
C GLY A 127 -5.02 31.33 -4.37
N TYR A 128 -5.05 30.32 -5.25
CA TYR A 128 -6.25 29.55 -5.56
C TYR A 128 -6.82 28.89 -4.31
N PHE A 129 -5.96 28.28 -3.50
CA PHE A 129 -6.39 27.55 -2.33
C PHE A 129 -6.87 28.46 -1.21
N GLN A 130 -6.29 29.65 -1.05
CA GLN A 130 -6.83 30.66 -0.14
C GLN A 130 -8.29 31.03 -0.49
N ARG A 131 -8.60 31.16 -1.80
CA ARG A 131 -9.99 31.39 -2.24
C ARG A 131 -10.87 30.17 -2.01
N LEU A 132 -10.38 28.98 -2.37
CA LEU A 132 -11.09 27.71 -2.18
C LEU A 132 -11.46 27.51 -0.70
N PHE A 133 -10.55 27.82 0.22
CA PHE A 133 -10.80 27.73 1.67
C PHE A 133 -11.92 28.67 2.11
N GLY A 134 -11.96 29.89 1.57
CA GLY A 134 -13.07 30.83 1.79
C GLY A 134 -14.41 30.29 1.29
N GLU A 135 -14.46 29.79 0.06
CA GLU A 135 -15.68 29.25 -0.54
C GLU A 135 -16.18 28.00 0.20
N VAL A 136 -15.27 27.10 0.57
CA VAL A 136 -15.60 25.90 1.33
C VAL A 136 -16.11 26.24 2.73
N LYS A 137 -15.52 27.24 3.40
CA LYS A 137 -16.01 27.75 4.68
C LYS A 137 -17.47 28.18 4.57
N ASP A 138 -17.80 28.95 3.53
CA ASP A 138 -19.17 29.45 3.31
C ASP A 138 -20.15 28.30 3.04
N ILE A 139 -19.75 27.28 2.28
CA ILE A 139 -20.58 26.12 1.93
C ILE A 139 -20.83 25.21 3.15
N LEU A 140 -19.79 24.98 3.95
CA LEU A 140 -19.87 24.11 5.11
C LEU A 140 -20.41 24.83 6.34
N GLN A 141 -20.58 26.16 6.29
CA GLN A 141 -21.00 26.99 7.42
C GLN A 141 -20.17 26.72 8.68
N THR A 142 -18.89 26.41 8.49
CA THR A 142 -17.98 26.05 9.58
C THR A 142 -17.29 27.31 10.09
N PRO A 143 -17.21 27.53 11.42
CA PRO A 143 -16.40 28.62 11.96
C PRO A 143 -14.91 28.29 11.76
N MET A 144 -14.38 28.63 10.59
CA MET A 144 -12.94 28.61 10.33
C MET A 144 -12.41 30.04 10.50
N GLU A 145 -11.50 30.26 11.46
CA GLU A 145 -10.73 31.50 11.50
C GLU A 145 -9.69 31.45 10.37
N LEU A 146 -9.90 32.27 9.34
CA LEU A 146 -9.09 32.30 8.11
C LEU A 146 -7.95 33.34 8.18
N SER A 147 -7.57 33.80 9.37
CA SER A 147 -6.40 34.67 9.50
C SER A 147 -5.14 33.81 9.37
N GLU A 148 -4.42 33.97 8.26
CA GLU A 148 -3.07 33.40 8.03
C GLU A 148 -2.93 31.90 8.32
N VAL A 149 -3.92 31.10 7.92
CA VAL A 149 -3.83 29.65 8.05
C VAL A 149 -2.79 29.13 7.06
N GLU A 150 -1.74 28.46 7.56
CA GLU A 150 -0.76 27.75 6.73
C GLU A 150 -1.49 26.84 5.72
N PHE A 151 -0.97 26.77 4.51
CA PHE A 151 -1.63 26.09 3.40
C PHE A 151 -2.00 24.64 3.74
N SER A 152 -1.08 23.92 4.42
CA SER A 152 -1.30 22.56 4.93
C SER A 152 -2.50 22.48 5.89
N VAL A 153 -2.63 23.41 6.83
CA VAL A 153 -3.70 23.48 7.83
C VAL A 153 -5.06 23.75 7.19
N GLY A 154 -5.09 24.60 6.16
CA GLY A 154 -6.32 24.87 5.39
C GLY A 154 -6.87 23.60 4.73
N ILE A 155 -6.02 22.84 4.03
CA ILE A 155 -6.43 21.57 3.41
C ILE A 155 -6.73 20.50 4.47
N ALA A 156 -5.97 20.46 5.57
CA ALA A 156 -6.24 19.56 6.70
C ALA A 156 -7.66 19.77 7.25
N THR A 157 -8.11 21.02 7.34
CA THR A 157 -9.47 21.34 7.77
C THR A 157 -10.49 20.80 6.78
N ILE A 158 -10.33 21.03 5.47
CA ILE A 158 -11.26 20.51 4.45
C ILE A 158 -11.33 18.98 4.49
N THR A 159 -10.18 18.31 4.47
CA THR A 159 -10.10 16.84 4.49
C THR A 159 -10.72 16.25 5.78
N SER A 160 -10.54 16.92 6.92
CA SER A 160 -11.19 16.51 8.18
C SER A 160 -12.72 16.65 8.14
N GLN A 161 -13.25 17.73 7.56
CA GLN A 161 -14.70 17.94 7.43
C GLN A 161 -15.32 16.94 6.44
N ALA A 162 -14.60 16.61 5.36
CA ALA A 162 -14.99 15.54 4.44
C ALA A 162 -15.07 14.18 5.16
N LYS A 163 -14.15 13.89 6.08
CA LYS A 163 -14.20 12.67 6.90
C LYS A 163 -15.33 12.70 7.95
N ALA A 164 -15.60 13.84 8.56
CA ALA A 164 -16.46 13.94 9.74
C ALA A 164 -17.94 13.58 9.51
N SER A 165 -18.53 13.92 8.35
CA SER A 165 -19.92 13.55 8.06
C SER A 165 -20.22 13.35 6.57
N PRO A 166 -21.08 12.36 6.21
CA PRO A 166 -21.52 12.16 4.82
C PRO A 166 -22.13 13.42 4.19
N LYS A 167 -22.93 14.17 4.95
CA LYS A 167 -23.58 15.40 4.49
C LYS A 167 -22.57 16.50 4.09
N GLN A 168 -21.50 16.66 4.87
CA GLN A 168 -20.44 17.63 4.54
C GLN A 168 -19.64 17.16 3.32
N ARG A 169 -19.38 15.86 3.23
CA ARG A 169 -18.72 15.25 2.08
C ARG A 169 -19.51 15.44 0.79
N ASP A 170 -20.83 15.22 0.81
CA ASP A 170 -21.70 15.44 -0.35
C ASP A 170 -21.68 16.91 -0.82
N LYS A 171 -21.71 17.85 0.13
CA LYS A 171 -21.57 19.28 -0.19
C LYS A 171 -20.23 19.61 -0.83
N LEU A 172 -19.13 19.10 -0.24
CA LEU A 172 -17.78 19.27 -0.78
C LEU A 172 -17.65 18.67 -2.17
N ARG A 173 -18.11 17.44 -2.35
CA ARG A 173 -18.11 16.74 -3.64
C ARG A 173 -18.90 17.50 -4.69
N GLY A 174 -20.13 17.92 -4.38
CA GLY A 174 -20.95 18.72 -5.30
C GLY A 174 -20.30 20.05 -5.71
N TYR A 175 -19.43 20.60 -4.86
CA TYR A 175 -18.65 21.80 -5.18
C TYR A 175 -17.35 21.49 -5.94
N LEU A 176 -16.61 20.46 -5.55
CA LEU A 176 -15.27 20.17 -6.07
C LEU A 176 -15.29 19.35 -7.36
N GLU A 177 -16.21 18.38 -7.49
CA GLU A 177 -16.21 17.45 -8.62
C GLU A 177 -16.27 18.16 -9.99
N PRO A 178 -17.15 19.17 -10.21
CA PRO A 178 -17.21 19.89 -11.48
C PRO A 178 -15.94 20.70 -11.78
N ARG A 179 -15.12 20.95 -10.75
CA ARG A 179 -13.92 21.80 -10.80
C ARG A 179 -12.62 20.99 -10.79
N THR A 180 -12.68 19.67 -10.95
CA THR A 180 -11.50 18.78 -10.83
C THR A 180 -10.33 19.21 -11.71
N ASN A 181 -10.57 19.61 -12.97
CA ASN A 181 -9.48 20.05 -13.86
C ASN A 181 -8.83 21.35 -13.38
N GLY A 182 -9.64 22.33 -12.93
CA GLY A 182 -9.12 23.56 -12.35
C GLY A 182 -8.37 23.33 -11.04
N LEU A 183 -8.80 22.34 -10.24
CA LEU A 183 -8.07 21.91 -9.04
C LEU A 183 -6.71 21.30 -9.41
N ILE A 184 -6.63 20.45 -10.44
CA ILE A 184 -5.35 19.89 -10.91
C ILE A 184 -4.41 20.99 -11.41
N GLU A 185 -4.91 21.92 -12.21
CA GLU A 185 -4.14 23.07 -12.70
C GLU A 185 -3.59 23.89 -11.54
N ALA A 186 -4.42 24.18 -10.52
CA ALA A 186 -3.99 24.90 -9.33
C ALA A 186 -2.94 24.13 -8.51
N ILE A 187 -3.11 22.81 -8.32
CA ILE A 187 -2.11 21.96 -7.65
C ILE A 187 -0.78 22.02 -8.40
N ASN A 188 -0.81 21.91 -9.74
CA ASN A 188 0.40 21.95 -10.54
C ASN A 188 1.11 23.30 -10.45
N GLN A 189 0.40 24.39 -10.73
CA GLN A 189 0.99 25.73 -10.89
C GLN A 189 1.34 26.40 -9.56
N GLU A 190 0.56 26.16 -8.51
CA GLU A 190 0.73 26.86 -7.23
C GLU A 190 1.42 26.00 -6.16
N VAL A 191 1.44 24.67 -6.32
CA VAL A 191 2.05 23.76 -5.35
C VAL A 191 3.25 23.02 -5.94
N LEU A 192 3.04 22.16 -6.93
CA LEU A 192 4.06 21.21 -7.39
C LEU A 192 5.20 21.88 -8.14
N GLU A 193 4.92 22.75 -9.11
CA GLU A 193 5.96 23.44 -9.88
C GLU A 193 6.81 24.37 -9.01
N PRO A 194 6.25 25.24 -8.14
CA PRO A 194 7.02 26.03 -7.19
C PRO A 194 7.83 25.16 -6.22
N ALA A 195 7.24 24.07 -5.71
CA ALA A 195 7.93 23.13 -4.83
C ALA A 195 9.15 22.52 -5.50
N ILE A 196 9.00 21.97 -6.71
CA ILE A 196 10.09 21.35 -7.46
C ILE A 196 11.19 22.37 -7.74
N ASN A 197 10.84 23.60 -8.09
CA ASN A 197 11.82 24.67 -8.33
C ASN A 197 12.63 25.02 -7.07
N LYS A 198 11.96 25.19 -5.91
CA LYS A 198 12.63 25.46 -4.63
C LYS A 198 13.47 24.27 -4.16
N LEU A 199 12.98 23.04 -4.31
CA LEU A 199 13.72 21.81 -4.02
C LEU A 199 14.99 21.68 -4.88
N LYS A 200 14.93 22.07 -6.15
CA LYS A 200 16.11 22.11 -7.02
C LYS A 200 17.15 23.14 -6.56
N GLN A 201 16.71 24.28 -6.03
CA GLN A 201 17.60 25.28 -5.44
C GLN A 201 18.32 24.77 -4.18
N THR A 202 17.72 23.82 -3.45
CA THR A 202 18.34 23.15 -2.28
C THR A 202 19.12 21.87 -2.66
N GLY A 203 19.34 21.61 -3.94
CA GLY A 203 20.15 20.51 -4.44
C GLY A 203 19.41 19.17 -4.62
N LYS A 204 18.08 19.16 -4.47
CA LYS A 204 17.26 17.98 -4.80
C LYS A 204 17.03 17.89 -6.31
N LYS A 205 16.80 16.67 -6.82
CA LYS A 205 16.52 16.44 -8.25
C LYS A 205 15.06 16.73 -8.64
N GLY A 206 14.14 16.58 -7.70
CA GLY A 206 12.71 16.78 -7.91
C GLY A 206 11.88 16.25 -6.74
N LEU A 207 10.58 16.16 -6.97
CA LEU A 207 9.58 15.69 -6.01
C LEU A 207 8.99 14.36 -6.48
N VAL A 208 8.90 13.40 -5.56
CA VAL A 208 8.18 12.13 -5.75
C VAL A 208 7.11 12.00 -4.68
N VAL A 209 5.89 11.64 -5.08
CA VAL A 209 4.78 11.33 -4.18
C VAL A 209 4.45 9.84 -4.28
N ILE A 210 4.43 9.14 -3.15
CA ILE A 210 4.03 7.74 -3.06
C ILE A 210 2.73 7.68 -2.24
N VAL A 211 1.64 7.31 -2.92
CA VAL A 211 0.30 7.17 -2.35
C VAL A 211 0.05 5.68 -2.10
N ASP A 212 0.28 5.25 -0.87
CA ASP A 212 0.08 3.86 -0.43
C ASP A 212 -1.36 3.64 0.08
N SER A 213 -1.74 2.37 0.25
CA SER A 213 -3.04 1.94 0.78
C SER A 213 -4.28 2.36 -0.03
N LEU A 214 -4.11 3.01 -1.19
CA LEU A 214 -5.22 3.37 -2.09
C LEU A 214 -5.79 2.12 -2.80
N ASP A 215 -5.09 0.98 -2.73
CA ASP A 215 -5.62 -0.34 -3.09
C ASP A 215 -6.67 -0.88 -2.11
N ARG A 216 -6.91 -0.20 -0.99
CA ARG A 216 -7.89 -0.55 0.04
C ARG A 216 -9.23 0.19 -0.09
N VAL A 217 -9.42 0.96 -1.16
CA VAL A 217 -10.74 1.58 -1.43
C VAL A 217 -11.80 0.48 -1.53
N ASP A 218 -12.95 0.71 -0.90
CA ASP A 218 -14.00 -0.29 -0.90
C ASP A 218 -14.58 -0.44 -2.31
N SER A 219 -14.88 -1.69 -2.70
CA SER A 219 -15.52 -2.01 -3.97
C SER A 219 -17.03 -1.83 -3.89
N ILE A 220 -17.46 -0.63 -3.48
CA ILE A 220 -18.87 -0.26 -3.41
C ILE A 220 -19.36 0.28 -4.76
N GLN A 221 -20.64 0.03 -5.07
CA GLN A 221 -21.28 0.62 -6.23
C GLN A 221 -21.68 2.07 -5.92
N LYS A 222 -21.18 3.03 -6.71
CA LYS A 222 -21.58 4.43 -6.63
C LYS A 222 -23.02 4.60 -7.16
N PRO A 223 -23.74 5.69 -6.82
CA PRO A 223 -25.14 5.90 -7.20
C PRO A 223 -25.42 5.84 -8.72
N PHE A 224 -24.41 6.11 -9.54
CA PHE A 224 -24.47 6.03 -11.01
C PHE A 224 -24.09 4.65 -11.58
N GLY A 225 -23.99 3.62 -10.72
CA GLY A 225 -23.88 2.21 -11.12
C GLY A 225 -22.46 1.67 -11.31
N ARG A 226 -21.43 2.52 -11.26
CA ARG A 226 -20.01 2.09 -11.36
C ARG A 226 -19.44 1.67 -10.01
N LEU A 227 -18.56 0.67 -10.00
CA LEU A 227 -17.77 0.36 -8.81
C LEU A 227 -16.77 1.49 -8.54
N GLN A 228 -16.57 1.84 -7.27
CA GLN A 228 -15.66 2.92 -6.88
C GLN A 228 -14.22 2.75 -7.42
N PRO A 229 -13.58 1.56 -7.36
CA PRO A 229 -12.28 1.35 -8.01
C PRO A 229 -12.28 1.65 -9.52
N GLU A 230 -13.29 1.19 -10.26
CA GLU A 230 -13.41 1.41 -11.71
C GLU A 230 -13.58 2.90 -12.00
N TYR A 231 -14.46 3.57 -11.26
CA TYR A 231 -14.68 5.01 -11.38
C TYR A 231 -13.36 5.79 -11.16
N LEU A 232 -12.64 5.51 -10.07
CA LEU A 232 -11.43 6.27 -9.73
C LEU A 232 -10.29 6.04 -10.74
N PHE A 233 -10.04 4.80 -11.13
CA PHE A 233 -8.84 4.45 -11.88
C PHE A 233 -9.09 4.31 -13.38
N ALA A 234 -10.27 3.88 -13.80
CA ALA A 234 -10.60 3.73 -15.22
C ALA A 234 -11.27 4.99 -15.77
N ASP A 235 -12.32 5.51 -15.12
CA ASP A 235 -13.03 6.70 -15.61
C ASP A 235 -12.25 8.00 -15.30
N ARG A 236 -11.67 8.10 -14.09
CA ARG A 236 -10.94 9.30 -13.61
C ARG A 236 -9.41 9.16 -13.64
N GLY A 237 -8.88 8.13 -14.29
CA GLY A 237 -7.43 7.86 -14.35
C GLY A 237 -6.61 8.98 -15.00
N ALA A 238 -7.17 9.68 -16.00
CA ALA A 238 -6.50 10.82 -16.64
C ALA A 238 -6.27 11.98 -15.66
N GLN A 239 -7.23 12.22 -14.76
CA GLN A 239 -7.15 13.23 -13.71
C GLN A 239 -6.09 12.85 -12.67
N LEU A 240 -6.04 11.60 -12.22
CA LEU A 240 -4.99 11.12 -11.29
C LEU A 240 -3.58 11.24 -11.86
N ARG A 241 -3.44 11.04 -13.17
CA ARG A 241 -2.18 11.20 -13.89
C ARG A 241 -1.80 12.67 -14.12
N GLY A 242 -2.74 13.61 -14.00
CA GLY A 242 -2.56 15.02 -14.37
C GLY A 242 -1.58 15.82 -13.51
N LEU A 243 -0.94 15.22 -12.49
CA LEU A 243 -0.03 15.91 -11.58
C LEU A 243 1.38 16.09 -12.19
N SER A 244 1.92 17.30 -12.13
CA SER A 244 3.25 17.68 -12.65
C SER A 244 4.42 17.23 -11.76
N CYS A 245 4.36 16.03 -11.17
CA CYS A 245 5.44 15.44 -10.38
C CYS A 245 5.55 13.92 -10.61
N HIS A 246 6.57 13.28 -10.05
CA HIS A 246 6.59 11.82 -10.01
C HIS A 246 5.56 11.33 -9.00
N VAL A 247 4.66 10.44 -9.40
CA VAL A 247 3.67 9.83 -8.52
C VAL A 247 3.65 8.32 -8.68
N VAL A 248 3.49 7.61 -7.55
CA VAL A 248 3.25 6.16 -7.50
C VAL A 248 1.95 5.93 -6.74
N TYR A 249 0.96 5.31 -7.39
CA TYR A 249 -0.31 4.94 -6.76
C TYR A 249 -0.38 3.44 -6.52
N THR A 250 -0.77 3.02 -5.31
CA THR A 250 -1.29 1.67 -5.13
C THR A 250 -2.70 1.56 -5.69
N ILE A 251 -3.00 0.49 -6.44
CA ILE A 251 -4.35 0.26 -6.99
C ILE A 251 -4.90 -1.12 -6.60
N PRO A 252 -6.23 -1.29 -6.47
CA PRO A 252 -6.83 -2.59 -6.17
C PRO A 252 -6.45 -3.65 -7.21
N LEU A 253 -6.04 -4.83 -6.74
CA LEU A 253 -5.63 -5.92 -7.62
C LEU A 253 -6.77 -6.43 -8.52
N SER A 254 -8.03 -6.30 -8.06
CA SER A 254 -9.22 -6.67 -8.84
C SER A 254 -9.29 -5.96 -10.19
N LEU A 255 -8.83 -4.70 -10.28
CA LEU A 255 -8.80 -3.94 -11.54
C LEU A 255 -7.96 -4.60 -12.63
N ARG A 256 -6.98 -5.44 -12.26
CA ARG A 256 -6.21 -6.21 -13.24
C ARG A 256 -7.04 -7.28 -13.94
N PHE A 257 -8.05 -7.81 -13.24
CA PHE A 257 -8.95 -8.84 -13.75
C PHE A 257 -10.23 -8.24 -14.32
N SER A 258 -10.40 -6.92 -14.19
CA SER A 258 -11.56 -6.20 -14.68
C SER A 258 -11.59 -6.01 -16.17
N ASN A 259 -12.81 -6.00 -16.70
CA ASN A 259 -13.08 -5.62 -18.09
C ASN A 259 -12.57 -4.19 -18.41
N ASP A 260 -12.46 -3.31 -17.41
CA ASP A 260 -11.93 -1.95 -17.56
C ASP A 260 -10.40 -1.88 -17.49
N PHE A 261 -9.68 -2.99 -17.34
CA PHE A 261 -8.21 -2.99 -17.25
C PHE A 261 -7.55 -2.28 -18.44
N GLY A 262 -8.05 -2.51 -19.67
CA GLY A 262 -7.56 -1.82 -20.86
C GLY A 262 -7.67 -0.30 -20.74
N MET A 263 -8.83 0.20 -20.26
CA MET A 263 -9.05 1.62 -20.02
C MET A 263 -8.09 2.17 -18.95
N VAL A 264 -7.86 1.43 -17.85
CA VAL A 264 -6.87 1.82 -16.82
C VAL A 264 -5.49 2.02 -17.46
N THR A 265 -5.00 1.03 -18.22
CA THR A 265 -3.67 1.12 -18.85
C THR A 265 -3.55 2.27 -19.86
N GLU A 266 -4.61 2.56 -20.61
CA GLU A 266 -4.63 3.67 -21.57
C GLU A 266 -4.60 5.04 -20.88
N ARG A 267 -5.43 5.24 -19.84
CA ARG A 267 -5.51 6.50 -19.10
C ARG A 267 -4.18 6.84 -18.42
N PHE A 268 -3.55 5.83 -17.82
CA PHE A 268 -2.27 6.00 -17.14
C PHE A 268 -1.06 5.91 -18.08
N MET A 269 -1.24 5.43 -19.32
CA MET A 269 -0.17 5.11 -20.27
C MET A 269 0.94 4.22 -19.69
N THR A 270 0.56 3.31 -18.78
CA THR A 270 1.47 2.32 -18.20
C THR A 270 0.68 1.13 -17.67
N ASP A 271 1.30 -0.04 -17.68
CA ASP A 271 0.78 -1.21 -16.97
C ASP A 271 1.11 -1.10 -15.47
N PRO A 272 0.23 -1.59 -14.58
CA PRO A 272 0.55 -1.72 -13.16
C PRO A 272 1.66 -2.73 -12.89
N GLU A 273 2.65 -2.32 -12.11
CA GLU A 273 3.67 -3.19 -11.55
C GLU A 273 3.05 -4.05 -10.44
N VAL A 274 3.10 -5.38 -10.59
CA VAL A 274 2.40 -6.30 -9.68
C VAL A 274 3.39 -7.00 -8.77
N LEU A 275 3.26 -6.79 -7.46
CA LEU A 275 3.98 -7.51 -6.41
C LEU A 275 3.31 -8.87 -6.13
N PRO A 276 3.88 -10.00 -6.57
CA PRO A 276 3.27 -11.31 -6.39
C PRO A 276 3.43 -11.82 -4.96
N MET A 277 2.64 -12.83 -4.62
CA MET A 277 2.82 -13.62 -3.41
C MET A 277 4.13 -14.41 -3.45
N VAL A 278 4.65 -14.83 -2.29
CA VAL A 278 5.80 -15.74 -2.26
C VAL A 278 5.33 -17.13 -2.71
N PRO A 279 5.88 -17.73 -3.77
CA PRO A 279 5.43 -19.05 -4.19
C PRO A 279 5.84 -20.12 -3.16
N VAL A 280 4.86 -20.91 -2.70
CA VAL A 280 5.07 -22.09 -1.84
C VAL A 280 4.84 -23.42 -2.56
N HIS A 281 4.10 -23.40 -3.67
CA HIS A 281 3.89 -24.53 -4.56
C HIS A 281 4.09 -24.10 -6.02
N LEU A 282 4.56 -25.03 -6.85
CA LEU A 282 4.59 -24.93 -8.30
C LEU A 282 3.23 -25.33 -8.90
N ARG A 283 3.01 -25.01 -10.18
CA ARG A 283 1.74 -25.32 -10.87
C ARG A 283 1.41 -26.81 -10.91
N ASN A 284 2.42 -27.67 -10.92
CA ASN A 284 2.29 -29.13 -10.85
C ASN A 284 2.00 -29.65 -9.43
N GLY A 285 1.86 -28.76 -8.44
CA GLY A 285 1.58 -29.10 -7.04
C GLY A 285 2.81 -29.43 -6.20
N SER A 286 4.01 -29.53 -6.76
CA SER A 286 5.22 -29.76 -5.96
C SER A 286 5.60 -28.51 -5.17
N LYS A 287 6.37 -28.69 -4.08
CA LYS A 287 6.81 -27.58 -3.24
C LYS A 287 7.76 -26.65 -3.99
N HIS A 288 7.62 -25.35 -3.74
CA HIS A 288 8.57 -24.33 -4.19
C HIS A 288 9.61 -24.08 -3.09
N GLU A 289 10.65 -24.92 -3.05
CA GLU A 289 11.65 -24.98 -1.96
C GLU A 289 12.32 -23.64 -1.66
N LYS A 290 12.71 -22.87 -2.70
CA LYS A 290 13.35 -21.55 -2.52
C LYS A 290 12.44 -20.54 -1.82
N GLY A 291 11.14 -20.58 -2.14
CA GLY A 291 10.16 -19.68 -1.55
C GLY A 291 9.89 -20.04 -0.09
N ILE A 292 9.73 -21.33 0.20
CA ILE A 292 9.61 -21.85 1.57
C ILE A 292 10.86 -21.47 2.38
N ALA A 293 12.07 -21.63 1.83
CA ALA A 293 13.31 -21.26 2.51
C ALA A 293 13.37 -19.77 2.89
N LEU A 294 12.94 -18.86 2.02
CA LEU A 294 12.89 -17.44 2.35
C LEU A 294 11.80 -17.11 3.39
N LEU A 295 10.64 -17.79 3.35
CA LEU A 295 9.62 -17.65 4.39
C LEU A 295 10.13 -18.14 5.76
N ARG A 296 10.89 -19.25 5.80
CA ARG A 296 11.59 -19.68 7.03
C ARG A 296 12.51 -18.57 7.54
N GLN A 297 13.32 -17.98 6.66
CA GLN A 297 14.22 -16.89 7.03
C GLN A 297 13.45 -15.68 7.58
N MET A 298 12.30 -15.33 6.99
CA MET A 298 11.46 -14.25 7.48
C MET A 298 10.96 -14.51 8.90
N VAL A 299 10.48 -15.73 9.18
CA VAL A 299 10.04 -16.13 10.52
C VAL A 299 11.20 -16.08 11.51
N LEU A 300 12.33 -16.69 11.15
CA LEU A 300 13.47 -16.79 12.05
C LEU A 300 14.16 -15.45 12.26
N ALA A 301 14.11 -14.53 11.30
CA ALA A 301 14.59 -13.15 11.48
C ALA A 301 13.79 -12.41 12.55
N ARG A 302 12.48 -12.71 12.72
CA ARG A 302 11.68 -12.14 13.83
C ARG A 302 12.10 -12.67 15.20
N ALA A 303 12.58 -13.91 15.26
CA ALA A 303 13.03 -14.52 16.51
C ALA A 303 14.52 -14.22 16.82
N PHE A 304 15.35 -14.11 15.79
CA PHE A 304 16.80 -14.00 15.87
C PHE A 304 17.33 -12.95 14.88
N PRO A 305 16.97 -11.67 15.06
CA PRO A 305 17.30 -10.61 14.11
C PRO A 305 18.81 -10.44 13.92
N ASP A 306 19.59 -10.61 14.98
CA ASP A 306 21.05 -10.40 14.98
C ASP A 306 21.86 -11.63 14.54
N LEU A 307 21.20 -12.73 14.16
CA LEU A 307 21.89 -13.93 13.64
C LEU A 307 21.90 -13.94 12.12
N GLU A 308 22.98 -14.47 11.54
CA GLU A 308 23.09 -14.69 10.10
C GLU A 308 22.15 -15.82 9.61
N PRO A 309 21.77 -15.86 8.32
CA PRO A 309 20.78 -16.81 7.80
C PRO A 309 21.04 -18.28 8.14
N ASN A 310 22.29 -18.74 8.09
CA ASN A 310 22.63 -20.13 8.43
C ASN A 310 22.55 -20.40 9.94
N GLN A 311 22.89 -19.41 10.76
CA GLN A 311 22.79 -19.52 12.23
C GLN A 311 21.33 -19.56 12.66
N ARG A 312 20.46 -18.77 12.02
CA ARG A 312 19.00 -18.80 12.24
C ARG A 312 18.43 -20.20 12.06
N LEU A 313 18.82 -20.92 11.01
CA LEU A 313 18.35 -22.27 10.72
C LEU A 313 18.73 -23.27 11.83
N SER A 314 19.92 -23.13 12.43
CA SER A 314 20.33 -23.98 13.56
C SER A 314 19.51 -23.76 14.83
N LYS A 315 18.69 -22.70 14.89
CA LYS A 315 17.86 -22.34 16.04
C LYS A 315 16.37 -22.66 15.84
N ILE A 316 15.98 -23.34 14.77
CA ILE A 316 14.59 -23.73 14.53
C ILE A 316 13.99 -24.45 15.75
N THR A 317 14.70 -25.43 16.31
CA THR A 317 14.22 -26.23 17.45
C THR A 317 14.11 -25.47 18.77
N ALA A 318 14.62 -24.23 18.83
CA ALA A 318 14.41 -23.34 19.96
C ALA A 318 13.04 -22.64 19.91
N ILE A 319 12.41 -22.57 18.74
CA ILE A 319 11.13 -21.90 18.52
C ILE A 319 10.02 -22.89 18.15
N PHE A 320 10.34 -23.94 17.41
CA PHE A 320 9.39 -24.94 16.91
C PHE A 320 9.83 -26.33 17.34
N ASP A 321 8.90 -27.26 17.53
CA ASP A 321 9.23 -28.64 17.87
C ASP A 321 10.08 -29.36 16.80
N SER A 322 9.96 -28.91 15.55
CA SER A 322 10.60 -29.50 14.37
C SER A 322 10.67 -28.50 13.21
N ALA A 323 11.55 -28.76 12.24
CA ALA A 323 11.62 -27.96 11.01
C ALA A 323 10.37 -28.16 10.14
N GLU A 324 9.78 -29.35 10.19
CA GLU A 324 8.58 -29.74 9.47
C GLU A 324 7.35 -28.92 9.92
N SER A 325 7.30 -28.50 11.19
CA SER A 325 6.26 -27.59 11.70
C SER A 325 6.37 -26.19 11.10
N LEU A 326 7.59 -25.64 11.00
CA LEU A 326 7.81 -24.36 10.34
C LEU A 326 7.47 -24.42 8.84
N ASP A 327 7.83 -25.52 8.16
CA ASP A 327 7.46 -25.76 6.77
C ASP A 327 5.97 -25.82 6.56
N ARG A 328 5.29 -26.51 7.47
CA ARG A 328 3.83 -26.61 7.43
C ARG A 328 3.18 -25.25 7.57
N LEU A 329 3.65 -24.40 8.47
CA LEU A 329 3.19 -23.02 8.62
C LEU A 329 3.40 -22.23 7.31
N CYS A 330 4.59 -22.32 6.72
CA CYS A 330 4.90 -21.65 5.45
C CYS A 330 3.95 -22.10 4.33
N GLY A 331 3.76 -23.41 4.17
CA GLY A 331 2.86 -23.98 3.16
C GLY A 331 1.39 -23.61 3.40
N ALA A 332 0.91 -23.70 4.64
CA ALA A 332 -0.47 -23.39 5.01
C ALA A 332 -0.83 -21.91 4.85
N SER A 333 0.16 -21.01 4.93
CA SER A 333 -0.03 -19.59 4.67
C SER A 333 -0.33 -19.24 3.20
N GLY A 334 -0.12 -20.19 2.27
CA GLY A 334 -0.20 -19.94 0.83
C GLY A 334 0.88 -18.97 0.31
N GLY A 335 1.91 -18.69 1.13
CA GLY A 335 2.93 -17.69 0.82
C GLY A 335 2.50 -16.25 1.07
N HIS A 336 1.39 -16.08 1.80
CA HIS A 336 0.87 -14.78 2.19
C HIS A 336 1.51 -14.27 3.46
N VAL A 337 2.39 -13.27 3.31
CA VAL A 337 3.21 -12.71 4.40
C VAL A 337 2.37 -12.34 5.62
N ARG A 338 1.32 -11.52 5.45
CA ARG A 338 0.45 -11.15 6.58
C ARG A 338 -0.26 -12.35 7.24
N ASN A 339 -0.79 -13.30 6.45
CA ASN A 339 -1.43 -14.49 7.02
C ASN A 339 -0.44 -15.41 7.72
N LEU A 340 0.77 -15.55 7.20
CA LEU A 340 1.85 -16.29 7.85
C LEU A 340 2.15 -15.68 9.23
N LEU A 341 2.36 -14.36 9.29
CA LEU A 341 2.60 -13.65 10.54
C LEU A 341 1.41 -13.76 11.50
N ARG A 342 0.17 -13.65 10.98
CA ARG A 342 -1.05 -13.84 11.78
C ARG A 342 -1.12 -15.23 12.39
N PHE A 343 -0.93 -16.29 11.59
CA PHE A 343 -0.92 -17.66 12.10
C PHE A 343 0.17 -17.89 13.12
N LEU A 344 1.37 -17.35 12.89
CA LEU A 344 2.46 -17.46 13.84
C LEU A 344 2.14 -16.72 15.14
N ASN A 345 1.61 -15.50 15.06
CA ASN A 345 1.26 -14.68 16.21
C ASN A 345 0.15 -15.35 17.05
N ASP A 346 -0.90 -15.84 16.41
CA ASP A 346 -1.99 -16.59 17.05
C ASP A 346 -1.46 -17.87 17.71
N TRP A 347 -0.57 -18.61 17.03
CA TRP A 347 0.02 -19.84 17.56
C TRP A 347 0.92 -19.58 18.78
N ILE A 348 1.71 -18.51 18.76
CA ILE A 348 2.50 -18.07 19.92
C ILE A 348 1.58 -17.72 21.10
N MET A 349 0.49 -16.98 20.83
CA MET A 349 -0.46 -16.56 21.86
C MET A 349 -1.20 -17.76 22.47
N GLU A 350 -1.63 -18.73 21.66
CA GLU A 350 -2.35 -19.90 22.15
C GLU A 350 -1.46 -20.81 23.01
N GLU A 351 -0.21 -21.05 22.60
CA GLU A 351 0.67 -21.95 23.36
C GLU A 351 1.36 -21.28 24.55
N GLY A 352 1.68 -19.99 24.46
CA GLY A 352 2.27 -19.22 25.56
C GLY A 352 3.67 -19.70 26.00
N LYS A 353 4.32 -20.58 25.23
CA LYS A 353 5.66 -21.12 25.50
C LYS A 353 6.36 -21.56 24.22
N LEU A 354 7.68 -21.73 24.31
CA LEU A 354 8.51 -22.32 23.25
C LEU A 354 9.11 -23.64 23.73
N PRO A 355 9.40 -24.59 22.84
CA PRO A 355 9.08 -24.57 21.41
C PRO A 355 7.58 -24.78 21.14
N LEU A 356 7.10 -24.21 20.04
CA LEU A 356 5.72 -24.33 19.56
C LEU A 356 5.47 -25.72 18.97
N SER A 357 4.34 -26.33 19.30
CA SER A 357 4.02 -27.73 18.96
C SER A 357 3.25 -27.90 17.64
N ARG A 358 3.54 -28.97 16.89
CA ARG A 358 2.82 -29.34 15.66
C ARG A 358 1.32 -29.49 15.89
N ASN A 359 0.94 -30.03 17.05
CA ASN A 359 -0.46 -30.19 17.43
C ASN A 359 -1.17 -28.84 17.61
N GLY A 360 -0.50 -27.82 18.14
CA GLY A 360 -1.03 -26.45 18.18
C GLY A 360 -1.22 -25.88 16.78
N LEU A 361 -0.21 -26.02 15.92
CA LEU A 361 -0.29 -25.54 14.54
C LEU A 361 -1.47 -26.15 13.75
N GLU A 362 -1.67 -27.47 13.80
CA GLU A 362 -2.76 -28.10 13.06
C GLU A 362 -4.15 -27.71 13.61
N ARG A 363 -4.28 -27.48 14.92
CA ARG A 363 -5.52 -26.94 15.51
C ARG A 363 -5.83 -25.54 14.95
N MET A 364 -4.82 -24.66 14.88
CA MET A 364 -4.97 -23.32 14.31
C MET A 364 -5.30 -23.34 12.81
N ILE A 365 -4.61 -24.17 12.03
CA ILE A 365 -4.90 -24.32 10.60
C ILE A 365 -6.34 -24.80 10.39
N LYS A 366 -6.79 -25.80 11.16
CA LYS A 366 -8.17 -26.32 11.07
C LYS A 366 -9.20 -25.26 11.45
N ALA A 367 -8.96 -24.50 12.51
CA ALA A 367 -9.85 -23.41 12.92
C ALA A 367 -9.97 -22.33 11.84
N GLN A 368 -8.87 -21.94 11.20
CA GLN A 368 -8.91 -21.00 10.09
C GLN A 368 -9.63 -21.58 8.86
N LEU A 369 -9.36 -22.83 8.51
CA LEU A 369 -10.03 -23.50 7.39
C LEU A 369 -11.55 -23.46 7.57
N HIS A 370 -12.04 -23.83 8.77
CA HIS A 370 -13.47 -23.77 9.07
C HIS A 370 -14.03 -22.35 8.89
N LYS A 371 -13.34 -21.32 9.38
CA LYS A 371 -13.77 -19.92 9.20
C LYS A 371 -13.86 -19.51 7.74
N LEU A 372 -12.88 -19.90 6.91
CA LEU A 372 -12.87 -19.58 5.49
C LEU A 372 -14.02 -20.29 4.75
N VAL A 373 -14.23 -21.57 5.02
CA VAL A 373 -15.29 -22.38 4.38
C VAL A 373 -16.69 -21.83 4.68
N LEU A 374 -16.91 -21.24 5.86
CA LEU A 374 -18.21 -20.66 6.23
C LEU A 374 -18.61 -19.45 5.38
N ALA A 375 -17.65 -18.73 4.79
CA ALA A 375 -17.90 -17.53 4.02
C ALA A 375 -18.07 -17.78 2.52
N ILE A 376 -17.81 -19.01 2.05
CA ILE A 376 -17.80 -19.36 0.62
C ILE A 376 -19.18 -19.85 0.20
N THR A 377 -19.77 -19.23 -0.82
CA THR A 377 -21.04 -19.65 -1.41
C THR A 377 -20.86 -20.85 -2.35
N ASN A 378 -21.96 -21.48 -2.77
CA ASN A 378 -21.90 -22.66 -3.66
C ASN A 378 -21.30 -22.32 -5.04
N ASP A 379 -21.65 -21.16 -5.59
CA ASP A 379 -21.12 -20.65 -6.85
C ASP A 379 -19.62 -20.29 -6.74
N GLU A 380 -19.18 -19.69 -5.64
CA GLU A 380 -17.76 -19.47 -5.37
C GLU A 380 -16.98 -20.79 -5.23
N TRP A 381 -17.58 -21.84 -4.67
CA TRP A 381 -16.97 -23.19 -4.64
C TRP A 381 -16.73 -23.75 -6.04
N ASP A 382 -17.68 -23.58 -6.96
CA ASP A 382 -17.53 -24.01 -8.34
C ASP A 382 -16.40 -23.24 -9.04
N LEU A 383 -16.30 -21.93 -8.81
CA LEU A 383 -15.21 -21.10 -9.32
C LEU A 383 -13.85 -21.55 -8.76
N LEU A 384 -13.74 -21.76 -7.45
CA LEU A 384 -12.53 -22.28 -6.82
C LEU A 384 -12.15 -23.67 -7.38
N GLY A 385 -13.13 -24.51 -7.69
CA GLY A 385 -12.93 -25.79 -8.37
C GLY A 385 -12.31 -25.64 -9.76
N LYS A 386 -12.78 -24.68 -10.56
CA LYS A 386 -12.18 -24.33 -11.86
C LYS A 386 -10.74 -23.84 -11.68
N VAL A 387 -10.49 -22.89 -10.76
CA VAL A 387 -9.15 -22.38 -10.47
C VAL A 387 -8.21 -23.51 -10.00
N ALA A 388 -8.70 -24.43 -9.18
CA ALA A 388 -7.93 -25.58 -8.71
C ALA A 388 -7.52 -26.54 -9.84
N LYS A 389 -8.35 -26.69 -10.87
CA LYS A 389 -8.06 -27.51 -12.05
C LYS A 389 -7.17 -26.79 -13.06
N GLU A 390 -7.48 -25.54 -13.36
CA GLU A 390 -6.87 -24.78 -14.46
C GLU A 390 -5.65 -23.96 -14.05
N LYS A 391 -5.50 -23.70 -12.74
CA LYS A 391 -4.43 -22.86 -12.16
C LYS A 391 -4.40 -21.44 -12.75
N LYS A 392 -5.57 -20.91 -13.10
CA LYS A 392 -5.80 -19.58 -13.67
C LYS A 392 -7.02 -18.94 -13.01
N VAL A 393 -7.02 -17.60 -12.99
CA VAL A 393 -8.11 -16.71 -12.55
C VAL A 393 -8.35 -15.76 -13.71
N THR A 394 -9.60 -15.51 -14.08
CA THR A 394 -9.96 -14.73 -15.27
C THR A 394 -11.30 -14.00 -15.10
N GLY A 395 -11.34 -12.72 -15.44
CA GLY A 395 -12.57 -11.92 -15.43
C GLY A 395 -12.93 -11.38 -14.03
N ASP A 396 -13.97 -10.55 -14.00
CA ASP A 396 -14.45 -9.85 -12.80
C ASP A 396 -15.09 -10.78 -11.77
N ASP A 397 -15.82 -11.81 -12.23
CA ASP A 397 -16.53 -12.75 -11.36
C ASP A 397 -15.63 -13.90 -10.84
N GLY A 398 -14.36 -13.99 -11.28
CA GLY A 398 -13.38 -15.00 -10.86
C GLY A 398 -12.84 -15.91 -11.95
#